data_AF-A0AAV1Z1K3-F1
#
_entry.id   AF-A0AAV1Z1K3-F1
#
_cell.length_a   1.000
_cell.length_b   1.000
_cell.length_c   1.000
_cell.angle_alpha   90.00
_cell.angle_beta   90.00
_cell.angle_gamma   90.00
#
_symmetry.space_group_name_H-M   'P 1'
#
loop_
_entity.id
_entity.type
_entity.pdbx_description
1 polymer ?
#
loop_
_entity_poly.entity_id
_entity_poly.type
_entity_poly.pdbx_seq_one_letter_code
_entity_poly.pdbx_strand_id
1 'polypeptide(L)'
;MEYKFRNNANIGTWCSLLLPLCLFPFMMKFGSGIYILLFNICLCTLLVPTIQEHKINNRSWLGENGYIVMLSLPPSLFIWHFFSYNLLLTYALCLFGILYYSHIIKNLLVKCPGSFTYGEAQVVSQGVMLFTLYSIVTLLSKVAESYNFSLIEAVPESVICLQILVLGCILLVHTLCLIPSLRQGTHFVFCCITFSGLMMSAWYVTLKKNVFIWMWLYCLNDKKRVFLILFWLLSTFSSVTFVVWINWKPNYKASTVVRKCFHFIICIVYIPGILYDVDLLRLASGIALTAFIVLEMFRILNVPIIGSAIQSAFEVFLDEKDSGILILTNIYLLVGCSCPIWLTGYISDVKGMIFLVQKNVCVNFILAYVYP
;
A
#
# COMPACT_ATOMS: atom_id res chain seq x y z
N MET A 1 -25.78 10.51 0.53
CA MET A 1 -25.66 9.03 0.56
C MET A 1 -25.11 8.67 1.93
N GLU A 2 -25.76 7.78 2.66
CA GLU A 2 -25.28 7.32 3.96
C GLU A 2 -24.29 6.17 3.74
N TYR A 3 -23.05 6.31 4.21
CA TYR A 3 -22.02 5.27 4.05
C TYR A 3 -22.24 4.14 5.05
N LYS A 4 -22.16 2.89 4.60
CA LYS A 4 -22.20 1.73 5.50
C LYS A 4 -20.79 1.43 6.02
N PHE A 5 -20.51 1.85 7.25
CA PHE A 5 -19.26 1.57 7.93
C PHE A 5 -19.23 0.15 8.52
N ARG A 6 -18.04 -0.31 8.91
CA ARG A 6 -17.87 -1.58 9.63
C ARG A 6 -18.66 -1.55 10.95
N ASN A 7 -19.31 -2.66 11.26
CA ASN A 7 -20.11 -2.80 12.48
C ASN A 7 -19.21 -2.85 13.72
N ASN A 8 -19.74 -2.37 14.87
CA ASN A 8 -19.10 -2.44 16.19
C ASN A 8 -17.69 -1.84 16.27
N ALA A 9 -17.36 -0.89 15.39
CA ALA A 9 -16.05 -0.25 15.34
C ALA A 9 -16.19 1.28 15.50
N ASN A 10 -15.23 1.89 16.19
CA ASN A 10 -15.13 3.35 16.28
C ASN A 10 -14.83 3.94 14.89
N ILE A 11 -15.28 5.16 14.63
CA ILE A 11 -15.02 5.92 13.39
C ILE A 11 -13.51 5.99 13.11
N GLY A 12 -12.69 6.10 14.16
CA GLY A 12 -11.23 5.93 14.07
C GLY A 12 -10.50 7.08 13.37
N THR A 13 -11.07 8.28 13.31
CA THR A 13 -10.52 9.46 12.60
C THR A 13 -9.06 9.78 12.93
N TRP A 14 -8.61 9.46 14.14
CA TRP A 14 -7.22 9.60 14.58
C TRP A 14 -6.22 8.83 13.69
N CYS A 15 -6.65 7.75 13.04
CA CYS A 15 -5.82 6.94 12.15
C CYS A 15 -5.19 7.78 11.03
N SER A 16 -5.88 8.82 10.55
CA SER A 16 -5.37 9.73 9.51
C SER A 16 -4.05 10.42 9.86
N LEU A 17 -3.65 10.47 11.14
CA LEU A 17 -2.38 11.03 11.60
C LEU A 17 -1.20 10.05 11.50
N LEU A 18 -1.45 8.75 11.30
CA LEU A 18 -0.41 7.72 11.30
C LEU A 18 0.64 7.93 10.19
N LEU A 19 0.21 8.22 8.96
CA LEU A 19 1.11 8.41 7.83
C LEU A 19 1.86 9.75 7.87
N PRO A 20 1.25 10.89 8.26
CA PRO A 20 2.00 12.10 8.58
C PRO A 20 3.09 11.87 9.63
N LEU A 21 2.77 11.18 10.73
CA LEU A 21 3.74 10.84 11.78
C LEU A 21 4.83 9.89 11.28
N CYS A 22 4.49 8.96 10.38
CA CYS A 22 5.45 8.08 9.72
C CYS A 22 6.44 8.87 8.83
N LEU A 23 5.95 9.88 8.10
CA LEU A 23 6.75 10.67 7.16
C LEU A 23 7.62 11.74 7.84
N PHE A 24 7.20 12.25 9.00
CA PHE A 24 7.87 13.34 9.70
C PHE A 24 9.37 13.09 9.97
N PRO A 25 9.82 11.93 10.51
CA PRO A 25 11.24 11.67 10.71
C PRO A 25 12.05 11.65 9.40
N PHE A 26 11.45 11.16 8.31
CA PHE A 26 12.12 11.12 7.00
C PHE A 26 12.25 12.51 6.40
N MET A 27 11.21 13.35 6.53
CA MET A 27 11.27 14.75 6.15
C MET A 27 12.41 15.47 6.89
N MET A 28 12.47 15.33 8.23
CA MET A 28 13.47 15.98 9.06
C MET A 28 14.90 15.50 8.77
N LYS A 29 15.08 14.20 8.53
CA LYS A 29 16.40 13.61 8.32
C LYS A 29 16.98 13.89 6.95
N PHE A 30 16.18 13.66 5.91
CA PHE A 30 16.68 13.68 4.55
C PHE A 30 16.63 15.06 3.93
N GLY A 31 15.73 15.95 4.39
CA GLY A 31 15.57 17.28 3.80
C GLY A 31 15.29 17.27 2.29
N SER A 32 15.11 16.10 1.67
CA SER A 32 14.92 15.93 0.23
C SER A 32 13.51 16.36 -0.13
N GLY A 33 13.37 17.08 -1.24
CA GLY A 33 12.08 17.62 -1.68
C GLY A 33 10.96 16.61 -1.76
N ILE A 34 11.24 15.34 -2.09
CA ILE A 34 10.18 14.34 -2.22
C ILE A 34 9.51 14.01 -0.87
N TYR A 35 10.25 13.85 0.23
CA TYR A 35 9.64 13.58 1.53
C TYR A 35 8.92 14.81 2.09
N ILE A 36 9.42 16.02 1.80
CA ILE A 36 8.73 17.27 2.13
C ILE A 36 7.42 17.36 1.35
N LEU A 37 7.44 17.09 0.04
CA LEU A 37 6.26 17.06 -0.81
C LEU A 37 5.22 16.05 -0.30
N LEU A 38 5.64 14.81 -0.08
CA LEU A 38 4.78 13.73 0.41
C LEU A 38 4.18 14.07 1.78
N PHE A 39 4.98 14.56 2.72
CA PHE A 39 4.50 14.96 4.05
C PHE A 39 3.47 16.08 3.98
N ASN A 40 3.73 17.15 3.22
CA ASN A 40 2.82 18.29 3.09
C ASN A 40 1.51 17.89 2.39
N ILE A 41 1.57 17.11 1.31
CA ILE A 41 0.36 16.58 0.66
C ILE A 41 -0.43 15.71 1.64
N CYS A 42 0.25 14.84 2.40
CA CYS A 42 -0.41 14.00 3.40
C CYS A 42 -1.13 14.82 4.47
N LEU A 43 -0.53 15.89 4.99
CA LEU A 43 -1.18 16.79 5.94
C LEU A 43 -2.42 17.47 5.35
N CYS A 44 -2.38 17.88 4.08
CA CYS A 44 -3.56 18.48 3.42
C CYS A 44 -4.73 17.51 3.32
N THR A 45 -4.48 16.20 3.23
CA THR A 45 -5.58 15.20 3.21
C THR A 45 -6.36 15.15 4.52
N LEU A 46 -5.83 15.65 5.64
CA LEU A 46 -6.55 15.73 6.93
C LEU A 46 -7.75 16.69 6.88
N LEU A 47 -7.71 17.67 5.96
CA LEU A 47 -8.75 18.69 5.80
C LEU A 47 -9.86 18.28 4.82
N VAL A 48 -9.64 17.25 4.01
CA VAL A 48 -10.64 16.74 3.06
C VAL A 48 -11.85 16.09 3.79
N PRO A 49 -11.64 15.25 4.82
CA PRO A 49 -12.69 14.62 5.62
C PRO A 49 -13.68 15.55 6.31
N THR A 50 -13.17 16.58 6.99
CA THR A 50 -13.96 17.50 7.83
C THR A 50 -14.99 18.28 7.03
N ILE A 51 -14.92 18.26 5.70
CA ILE A 51 -15.79 18.99 4.80
C ILE A 51 -16.74 18.06 4.04
N GLN A 52 -16.34 16.81 3.78
CA GLN A 52 -17.23 15.78 3.24
C GLN A 52 -18.31 15.38 4.27
N GLU A 53 -17.97 15.29 5.56
CA GLU A 53 -18.94 15.02 6.62
C GLU A 53 -19.88 16.22 6.87
N HIS A 54 -19.39 17.46 6.73
CA HIS A 54 -20.18 18.63 7.10
C HIS A 54 -21.20 19.11 6.06
N LYS A 55 -21.11 18.68 4.79
CA LYS A 55 -21.96 19.25 3.71
C LYS A 55 -22.38 18.23 2.65
N ILE A 56 -23.09 17.20 3.08
CA ILE A 56 -23.70 16.17 2.20
C ILE A 56 -24.92 16.69 1.41
N ASN A 57 -25.42 17.91 1.66
CA ASN A 57 -26.58 18.46 0.94
C ASN A 57 -26.18 19.59 -0.03
N ASN A 58 -26.38 19.33 -1.33
CA ASN A 58 -26.48 20.30 -2.44
C ASN A 58 -25.24 21.14 -2.80
N ARG A 59 -24.15 20.52 -3.25
CA ARG A 59 -23.19 21.23 -4.13
C ARG A 59 -23.14 20.64 -5.54
N SER A 60 -22.95 21.53 -6.51
CA SER A 60 -22.59 21.18 -7.88
C SER A 60 -21.17 20.60 -7.93
N TRP A 61 -20.87 19.81 -8.95
CA TRP A 61 -19.54 19.20 -9.20
C TRP A 61 -18.38 20.22 -9.14
N LEU A 62 -18.63 21.46 -9.58
CA LEU A 62 -17.69 22.59 -9.49
C LEU A 62 -17.38 23.00 -8.04
N GLY A 63 -18.35 22.89 -7.14
CA GLY A 63 -18.18 23.24 -5.72
C GLY A 63 -17.44 22.19 -4.89
N GLU A 64 -17.44 20.92 -5.31
CA GLU A 64 -16.63 19.85 -4.70
C GLU A 64 -15.17 19.93 -5.17
N ASN A 65 -14.95 20.03 -6.48
CA ASN A 65 -13.60 20.04 -7.06
C ASN A 65 -12.88 21.38 -6.90
N GLY A 66 -13.62 22.51 -6.88
CA GLY A 66 -13.03 23.83 -6.63
C GLY A 66 -12.38 23.93 -5.24
N TYR A 67 -12.91 23.22 -4.25
CA TYR A 67 -12.30 23.16 -2.93
C TYR A 67 -10.98 22.36 -2.92
N ILE A 68 -10.93 21.24 -3.65
CA ILE A 68 -9.71 20.44 -3.80
C ILE A 68 -8.60 21.27 -4.46
N VAL A 69 -8.96 22.07 -5.47
CA VAL A 69 -8.05 23.04 -6.09
C VAL A 69 -7.48 24.01 -5.05
N MET A 70 -8.33 24.62 -4.22
CA MET A 70 -7.87 25.53 -3.16
C MET A 70 -6.96 24.84 -2.13
N LEU A 71 -7.27 23.60 -1.72
CA LEU A 71 -6.45 22.84 -0.80
C LEU A 71 -5.05 22.52 -1.33
N SER A 72 -4.88 22.43 -2.65
CA SER A 72 -3.59 22.14 -3.28
C SER A 72 -2.63 23.35 -3.33
N LEU A 73 -3.14 24.58 -3.12
CA LEU A 73 -2.36 25.82 -3.19
C LEU A 73 -1.41 26.01 -1.98
N PRO A 74 -1.83 25.90 -0.71
CA PRO A 74 -0.93 26.07 0.43
C PRO A 74 0.32 25.17 0.40
N PRO A 75 0.23 23.84 0.18
CA PRO A 75 1.41 22.99 0.18
C PRO A 75 2.33 23.30 -1.02
N SER A 76 1.78 23.66 -2.19
CA SER A 76 2.60 24.02 -3.35
C SER A 76 3.34 25.35 -3.16
N LEU A 77 2.70 26.35 -2.57
CA LEU A 77 3.34 27.64 -2.22
C LEU A 77 4.41 27.47 -1.13
N PHE A 78 4.14 26.66 -0.09
CA PHE A 78 5.11 26.35 0.97
C PHE A 78 6.37 25.71 0.36
N ILE A 79 6.19 24.68 -0.48
CA ILE A 79 7.30 23.96 -1.09
C ILE A 79 8.09 24.86 -2.04
N TRP A 80 7.40 25.68 -2.85
CA TRP A 80 8.03 26.65 -3.73
C TRP A 80 8.85 27.70 -2.96
N HIS A 81 8.28 28.27 -1.89
CA HIS A 81 8.91 29.33 -1.12
C HIS A 81 10.15 28.84 -0.36
N PHE A 82 10.06 27.70 0.32
CA PHE A 82 11.13 27.24 1.22
C PHE A 82 12.18 26.36 0.53
N PHE A 83 11.86 25.73 -0.61
CA PHE A 83 12.74 24.75 -1.26
C PHE A 83 13.01 25.05 -2.74
N SER A 84 12.48 26.17 -3.27
CA SER A 84 12.74 26.68 -4.63
C SER A 84 12.41 25.68 -5.75
N TYR A 85 11.50 24.74 -5.52
CA TYR A 85 11.01 23.83 -6.56
C TYR A 85 10.09 24.53 -7.56
N ASN A 86 9.99 24.00 -8.79
CA ASN A 86 9.11 24.55 -9.81
C ASN A 86 7.64 24.55 -9.36
N LEU A 87 7.04 25.73 -9.25
CA LEU A 87 5.68 25.93 -8.74
C LEU A 87 4.62 25.18 -9.55
N LEU A 88 4.75 25.15 -10.89
CA LEU A 88 3.78 24.48 -11.76
C LEU A 88 3.80 22.97 -11.52
N LEU A 89 5.00 22.38 -11.44
CA LEU A 89 5.16 20.95 -11.19
C LEU A 89 4.69 20.57 -9.78
N THR A 90 5.07 21.34 -8.75
CA THR A 90 4.63 21.05 -7.37
C THR A 90 3.12 21.21 -7.22
N TYR A 91 2.53 22.24 -7.83
CA TYR A 91 1.08 22.42 -7.87
C TYR A 91 0.37 21.26 -8.58
N ALA A 92 0.87 20.83 -9.74
CA ALA A 92 0.31 19.69 -10.48
C ALA A 92 0.34 18.39 -9.65
N LEU A 93 1.45 18.12 -8.96
CA LEU A 93 1.60 16.95 -8.08
C LEU A 93 0.69 17.03 -6.85
N CYS A 94 0.59 18.20 -6.21
CA CYS A 94 -0.34 18.42 -5.09
C CYS A 94 -1.80 18.25 -5.51
N LEU A 95 -2.19 18.84 -6.65
CA LEU A 95 -3.54 18.75 -7.19
C LEU A 95 -3.89 17.29 -7.53
N PHE A 96 -3.01 16.60 -8.25
CA PHE A 96 -3.18 15.17 -8.56
C PHE A 96 -3.31 14.33 -7.29
N GLY A 97 -2.43 14.54 -6.31
CA GLY A 97 -2.46 13.83 -5.03
C GLY A 97 -3.79 13.94 -4.31
N ILE A 98 -4.28 15.17 -4.09
CA ILE A 98 -5.52 15.41 -3.33
C ILE A 98 -6.75 14.93 -4.10
N LEU A 99 -6.80 15.11 -5.43
CA LEU A 99 -7.87 14.55 -6.27
C LEU A 99 -7.88 13.03 -6.22
N TYR A 100 -6.71 12.41 -6.32
CA TYR A 100 -6.58 10.96 -6.29
C TYR A 100 -6.97 10.38 -4.94
N TYR A 101 -6.52 10.97 -3.83
CA TYR A 101 -6.98 10.64 -2.48
C TYR A 101 -8.51 10.71 -2.36
N SER A 102 -9.11 11.82 -2.81
CA SER A 102 -10.55 12.05 -2.75
C SER A 102 -11.33 11.01 -3.57
N HIS A 103 -10.76 10.60 -4.72
CA HIS A 103 -11.32 9.55 -5.55
C HIS A 103 -11.24 8.16 -4.89
N ILE A 104 -10.10 7.82 -4.28
CA ILE A 104 -9.90 6.52 -3.62
C ILE A 104 -10.84 6.40 -2.41
N ILE A 105 -10.85 7.38 -1.50
CA ILE A 105 -11.66 7.29 -0.28
C ILE A 105 -13.15 7.13 -0.61
N LYS A 106 -13.65 7.90 -1.59
CA LYS A 106 -15.03 7.77 -2.06
C LYS A 106 -15.31 6.38 -2.62
N ASN A 107 -14.41 5.84 -3.47
CA ASN A 107 -14.59 4.49 -4.01
C ASN A 107 -14.53 3.41 -2.94
N LEU A 108 -13.64 3.52 -1.94
CA LEU A 108 -13.56 2.54 -0.85
C LEU A 108 -14.86 2.53 -0.05
N LEU A 109 -15.36 3.71 0.36
CA LEU A 109 -16.58 3.83 1.16
C LEU A 109 -17.86 3.44 0.40
N VAL A 110 -17.93 3.68 -0.92
CA VAL A 110 -19.09 3.33 -1.74
C VAL A 110 -19.05 1.87 -2.20
N LYS A 111 -17.90 1.39 -2.71
CA LYS A 111 -17.80 0.07 -3.35
C LYS A 111 -17.48 -1.06 -2.40
N CYS A 112 -17.01 -0.75 -1.18
CA CYS A 112 -16.66 -1.75 -0.16
C CYS A 112 -17.48 -1.56 1.13
N PRO A 113 -18.83 -1.56 1.07
CA PRO A 113 -19.67 -1.32 2.24
C PRO A 113 -19.37 -2.32 3.37
N GLY A 114 -19.35 -1.83 4.61
CA GLY A 114 -19.07 -2.63 5.81
C GLY A 114 -17.63 -3.10 5.96
N SER A 115 -16.73 -2.76 5.02
CA SER A 115 -15.34 -3.27 5.03
C SER A 115 -14.38 -2.34 5.78
N PHE A 116 -14.69 -1.06 5.93
CA PHE A 116 -13.80 -0.06 6.52
C PHE A 116 -14.52 0.75 7.60
N THR A 117 -13.78 1.14 8.64
CA THR A 117 -14.08 2.36 9.39
C THR A 117 -13.68 3.58 8.57
N TYR A 118 -14.15 4.76 8.94
CA TYR A 118 -13.78 5.98 8.21
C TYR A 118 -12.27 6.25 8.30
N GLY A 119 -11.67 6.10 9.48
CA GLY A 119 -10.24 6.26 9.70
C GLY A 119 -9.38 5.26 8.93
N GLU A 120 -9.82 3.99 8.83
CA GLU A 120 -9.14 2.98 8.02
C GLU A 120 -9.15 3.35 6.53
N ALA A 121 -10.31 3.79 6.02
CA ALA A 121 -10.43 4.25 4.64
C ALA A 121 -9.50 5.44 4.36
N GLN A 122 -9.35 6.37 5.31
CA GLN A 122 -8.42 7.50 5.21
C GLN A 122 -6.97 7.04 5.09
N VAL A 123 -6.50 6.17 5.99
CA VAL A 123 -5.10 5.69 5.99
C VAL A 123 -4.79 4.88 4.74
N VAL A 124 -5.70 4.01 4.31
CA VAL A 124 -5.53 3.24 3.07
C VAL A 124 -5.47 4.19 1.86
N SER A 125 -6.35 5.20 1.81
CA SER A 125 -6.35 6.19 0.73
C SER A 125 -5.08 7.04 0.71
N GLN A 126 -4.61 7.49 1.88
CA GLN A 126 -3.34 8.19 2.03
C GLN A 126 -2.17 7.32 1.57
N GLY A 127 -2.11 6.06 2.01
CA GLY A 127 -1.03 5.14 1.66
C GLY A 127 -0.94 4.88 0.16
N VAL A 128 -2.07 4.59 -0.50
CA VAL A 128 -2.14 4.41 -1.95
C VAL A 128 -1.75 5.70 -2.69
N MET A 129 -2.27 6.86 -2.26
CA MET A 129 -1.92 8.15 -2.84
C MET A 129 -0.41 8.43 -2.73
N LEU A 130 0.16 8.29 -1.53
CA LEU A 130 1.57 8.58 -1.26
C LEU A 130 2.50 7.65 -2.03
N PHE A 131 2.21 6.35 -2.05
CA PHE A 131 2.99 5.38 -2.81
C PHE A 131 2.95 5.70 -4.31
N THR A 132 1.77 6.02 -4.85
CA THR A 132 1.62 6.38 -6.27
C THR A 132 2.37 7.66 -6.61
N LEU A 133 2.26 8.72 -5.79
CA LEU A 133 3.02 9.95 -5.98
C LEU A 133 4.53 9.69 -5.91
N TYR A 134 4.99 8.96 -4.90
CA TYR A 134 6.40 8.60 -4.75
C TYR A 134 6.93 7.87 -6.00
N SER A 135 6.15 6.90 -6.48
CA SER A 135 6.48 6.11 -7.66
C SER A 135 6.47 6.94 -8.95
N ILE A 136 5.50 7.82 -9.15
CA ILE A 136 5.44 8.69 -10.34
C ILE A 136 6.68 9.57 -10.40
N VAL A 137 7.00 10.29 -9.31
CA VAL A 137 8.12 11.24 -9.35
C VAL A 137 9.45 10.50 -9.55
N THR A 138 9.66 9.36 -8.89
CA THR A 138 10.89 8.58 -9.01
C THR A 138 11.04 7.90 -10.38
N LEU A 139 9.99 7.29 -10.92
CA LEU A 139 10.02 6.66 -12.24
C LEU A 139 10.16 7.70 -13.36
N LEU A 140 9.46 8.83 -13.28
CA LEU A 140 9.65 9.94 -14.23
C LEU A 140 11.08 10.48 -14.15
N SER A 141 11.64 10.64 -12.95
CA SER A 141 13.03 11.05 -12.79
C SER A 141 14.00 10.03 -13.40
N LYS A 142 13.73 8.72 -13.25
CA LYS A 142 14.58 7.67 -13.84
C LYS A 142 14.53 7.65 -15.36
N VAL A 143 13.35 7.89 -15.94
CA VAL A 143 13.19 8.03 -17.38
C VAL A 143 13.83 9.34 -17.86
N ALA A 144 13.67 10.44 -17.12
CA ALA A 144 14.24 11.76 -17.44
C ALA A 144 15.76 11.84 -17.25
N GLU A 145 16.36 11.00 -16.39
CA GLU A 145 17.82 10.83 -16.26
C GLU A 145 18.43 10.37 -17.60
N SER A 146 17.68 9.61 -18.41
CA SER A 146 18.09 9.31 -19.79
C SER A 146 18.17 10.54 -20.71
N TYR A 147 17.66 11.68 -20.25
CA TYR A 147 17.65 12.99 -20.90
C TYR A 147 18.35 14.10 -20.07
N ASN A 148 19.25 13.76 -19.13
CA ASN A 148 20.02 14.70 -18.28
C ASN A 148 19.21 15.56 -17.30
N PHE A 149 18.05 15.09 -16.83
CA PHE A 149 17.21 15.81 -15.87
C PHE A 149 16.98 14.96 -14.59
N SER A 150 17.72 15.25 -13.51
CA SER A 150 17.58 14.54 -12.22
C SER A 150 16.84 15.39 -11.19
N LEU A 151 15.58 15.07 -10.93
CA LEU A 151 14.77 15.73 -9.88
C LEU A 151 15.05 15.17 -8.47
N ILE A 152 15.64 13.97 -8.37
CA ILE A 152 15.85 13.21 -7.13
C ILE A 152 17.17 12.42 -7.25
N GLU A 153 17.81 12.22 -6.09
CA GLU A 153 18.86 11.22 -5.88
C GLU A 153 18.48 9.82 -6.41
N ALA A 154 19.50 9.05 -6.79
CA ALA A 154 19.31 7.72 -7.36
C ALA A 154 18.71 6.75 -6.32
N VAL A 155 17.56 6.17 -6.65
CA VAL A 155 16.92 5.12 -5.83
C VAL A 155 17.45 3.72 -6.20
N PRO A 156 17.54 2.78 -5.24
CA PRO A 156 17.93 1.41 -5.52
C PRO A 156 17.02 0.71 -6.54
N GLU A 157 17.57 -0.22 -7.32
CA GLU A 157 16.80 -1.03 -8.29
C GLU A 157 15.66 -1.83 -7.62
N SER A 158 15.83 -2.21 -6.34
CA SER A 158 14.80 -2.86 -5.52
C SER A 158 13.55 -2.00 -5.35
N VAL A 159 13.71 -0.68 -5.22
CA VAL A 159 12.62 0.30 -5.08
C VAL A 159 11.87 0.41 -6.40
N ILE A 160 12.58 0.57 -7.52
CA ILE A 160 11.98 0.64 -8.86
C ILE A 160 11.16 -0.62 -9.16
N CYS A 161 11.71 -1.79 -8.82
CA CYS A 161 11.01 -3.07 -8.99
C CYS A 161 9.71 -3.13 -8.20
N LEU A 162 9.75 -2.77 -6.91
CA LEU A 162 8.56 -2.69 -6.06
C LEU A 162 7.52 -1.71 -6.61
N GLN A 163 7.95 -0.51 -7.02
CA GLN A 163 7.07 0.54 -7.52
C GLN A 163 6.29 0.09 -8.74
N ILE A 164 6.97 -0.47 -9.74
CA ILE A 164 6.31 -1.00 -10.95
C ILE A 164 5.36 -2.15 -10.60
N LEU A 165 5.77 -3.05 -9.70
CA LEU A 165 4.93 -4.17 -9.25
C LEU A 165 3.61 -3.69 -8.63
N VAL A 166 3.71 -2.81 -7.64
CA VAL A 166 2.55 -2.37 -6.86
C VAL A 166 1.70 -1.36 -7.66
N LEU A 167 2.31 -0.48 -8.47
CA LEU A 167 1.56 0.39 -9.38
C LEU A 167 0.77 -0.41 -10.41
N GLY A 168 1.38 -1.44 -11.02
CA GLY A 168 0.68 -2.33 -11.95
C GLY A 168 -0.54 -2.99 -11.31
N CYS A 169 -0.39 -3.43 -10.06
CA CYS A 169 -1.49 -3.99 -9.28
C CYS A 169 -2.59 -2.95 -8.95
N ILE A 170 -2.21 -1.74 -8.53
CA ILE A 170 -3.16 -0.64 -8.29
C ILE A 170 -3.95 -0.31 -9.56
N LEU A 171 -3.26 -0.21 -10.71
CA LEU A 171 -3.91 0.08 -11.99
C LEU A 171 -4.86 -1.04 -12.41
N LEU A 172 -4.47 -2.31 -12.25
CA LEU A 172 -5.35 -3.45 -12.49
C LEU A 172 -6.64 -3.35 -11.65
N VAL A 173 -6.51 -3.16 -10.34
CA VAL A 173 -7.67 -3.01 -9.43
C VAL A 173 -8.53 -1.81 -9.85
N HIS A 174 -7.91 -0.68 -10.17
CA HIS A 174 -8.63 0.51 -10.60
C HIS A 174 -9.43 0.28 -11.89
N THR A 175 -8.83 -0.36 -12.90
CA THR A 175 -9.50 -0.71 -14.16
C THR A 175 -10.67 -1.66 -13.92
N LEU A 176 -10.51 -2.67 -13.08
CA LEU A 176 -11.61 -3.57 -12.71
C LEU A 176 -12.72 -2.86 -11.92
N CYS A 177 -12.35 -1.86 -11.11
CA CYS A 177 -13.31 -1.00 -10.41
C CYS A 177 -14.10 -0.09 -11.36
N LEU A 178 -13.50 0.37 -12.45
CA LEU A 178 -14.10 1.28 -13.44
C LEU A 178 -14.89 0.54 -14.53
N ILE A 179 -14.46 -0.65 -14.92
CA ILE A 179 -15.02 -1.41 -16.04
C ILE A 179 -15.53 -2.78 -15.53
N PRO A 180 -16.79 -2.87 -15.06
CA PRO A 180 -17.34 -4.10 -14.49
C PRO A 180 -17.36 -5.30 -15.45
N SER A 181 -17.44 -5.07 -16.77
CA SER A 181 -17.43 -6.15 -17.76
C SER A 181 -16.12 -6.96 -17.75
N LEU A 182 -15.00 -6.35 -17.35
CA LEU A 182 -13.71 -7.03 -17.23
C LEU A 182 -13.61 -7.99 -16.05
N ARG A 183 -14.62 -8.03 -15.17
CA ARG A 183 -14.66 -8.93 -14.01
C ARG A 183 -15.09 -10.36 -14.35
N GLN A 184 -15.55 -10.59 -15.57
CA GLN A 184 -16.00 -11.91 -16.04
C GLN A 184 -14.80 -12.79 -16.37
N GLY A 185 -14.84 -14.07 -15.99
CA GLY A 185 -13.68 -14.98 -15.91
C GLY A 185 -12.63 -14.84 -17.03
N THR A 186 -13.01 -14.97 -18.30
CA THR A 186 -12.05 -14.87 -19.43
C THR A 186 -11.50 -13.45 -19.59
N HIS A 187 -12.35 -12.42 -19.59
CA HIS A 187 -11.94 -11.01 -19.68
C HIS A 187 -11.02 -10.61 -18.52
N PHE A 188 -11.29 -11.13 -17.32
CA PHE A 188 -10.48 -10.90 -16.15
C PHE A 188 -9.07 -11.49 -16.31
N VAL A 189 -8.97 -12.74 -16.79
CA VAL A 189 -7.66 -13.36 -17.07
C VAL A 189 -6.90 -12.58 -18.15
N PHE A 190 -7.57 -12.14 -19.23
CA PHE A 190 -6.94 -11.29 -20.23
C PHE A 190 -6.45 -9.96 -19.64
N CYS A 191 -7.24 -9.34 -18.76
CA CYS A 191 -6.86 -8.13 -18.04
C CYS A 191 -5.60 -8.35 -17.17
N CYS A 192 -5.52 -9.48 -16.46
CA CYS A 192 -4.32 -9.82 -15.69
C CYS A 192 -3.08 -9.98 -16.59
N ILE A 193 -3.24 -10.62 -17.75
CA ILE A 193 -2.14 -10.81 -18.72
C ILE A 193 -1.68 -9.46 -19.30
N THR A 194 -2.62 -8.58 -19.67
CA THR A 194 -2.26 -7.26 -20.23
C THR A 194 -1.51 -6.40 -19.21
N PHE A 195 -1.99 -6.32 -17.97
CA PHE A 195 -1.28 -5.59 -16.92
C PHE A 195 0.09 -6.21 -16.58
N SER A 196 0.21 -7.54 -16.59
CA SER A 196 1.51 -8.21 -16.44
C SER A 196 2.47 -7.84 -17.58
N GLY A 197 1.99 -7.77 -18.82
CA GLY A 197 2.77 -7.32 -19.98
C GLY A 197 3.22 -5.85 -19.87
N LEU A 198 2.35 -4.97 -19.37
CA LEU A 198 2.68 -3.56 -19.11
C LEU A 198 3.74 -3.40 -18.01
N MET A 199 3.68 -4.22 -16.97
CA MET A 199 4.71 -4.23 -15.93
C MET A 199 6.06 -4.71 -16.49
N MET A 200 6.04 -5.75 -17.33
CA MET A 200 7.23 -6.25 -18.01
C MET A 200 7.89 -5.20 -18.92
N SER A 201 7.09 -4.45 -19.69
CA SER A 201 7.63 -3.36 -20.51
C SER A 201 8.18 -2.21 -19.67
N ALA A 202 7.50 -1.83 -18.57
CA ALA A 202 7.98 -0.81 -17.64
C ALA A 202 9.31 -1.20 -16.99
N TRP A 203 9.48 -2.45 -16.54
CA TRP A 203 10.75 -2.94 -16.00
C TRP A 203 11.86 -2.93 -17.05
N TYR A 204 11.55 -3.35 -18.28
CA TYR A 204 12.54 -3.34 -19.36
C TYR A 204 13.05 -1.93 -19.66
N VAL A 205 12.17 -0.93 -19.75
CA VAL A 205 12.55 0.46 -20.02
C VAL A 205 13.35 1.08 -18.87
N THR A 206 12.96 0.81 -17.63
CA THR A 206 13.56 1.47 -16.44
C THR A 206 14.86 0.81 -15.98
N LEU A 207 14.91 -0.53 -15.94
CA LEU A 207 16.08 -1.29 -15.48
C LEU A 207 17.07 -1.62 -16.61
N LYS A 208 16.62 -1.55 -17.88
CA LYS A 208 17.40 -1.98 -19.07
C LYS A 208 17.92 -3.42 -18.96
N LYS A 209 17.19 -4.27 -18.23
CA LYS A 209 17.53 -5.67 -17.92
C LYS A 209 16.27 -6.52 -18.00
N ASN A 210 16.42 -7.82 -18.24
CA ASN A 210 15.33 -8.77 -18.02
C ASN A 210 15.09 -8.91 -16.51
N VAL A 211 13.88 -8.57 -16.04
CA VAL A 211 13.56 -8.53 -14.60
C VAL A 211 13.66 -9.90 -13.93
N PHE A 212 13.33 -10.99 -14.63
CA PHE A 212 13.39 -12.33 -14.05
C PHE A 212 14.83 -12.79 -13.84
N ILE A 213 15.69 -12.55 -14.84
CA ILE A 213 17.12 -12.84 -14.73
C ILE A 213 17.74 -11.97 -13.64
N TRP A 214 17.41 -10.67 -13.63
CA TRP A 214 17.86 -9.76 -12.59
C TRP A 214 17.43 -10.24 -11.20
N MET A 215 16.16 -10.60 -11.00
CA MET A 215 15.64 -11.06 -9.72
C MET A 215 16.33 -12.35 -9.26
N TRP A 216 16.53 -13.30 -10.17
CA TRP A 216 17.23 -14.55 -9.88
C TRP A 216 18.67 -14.29 -9.41
N LEU A 217 19.42 -13.49 -10.17
CA LEU A 217 20.79 -13.11 -9.80
C LEU A 217 20.82 -12.31 -8.50
N TYR A 218 19.89 -11.36 -8.34
CA TYR A 218 19.79 -10.52 -7.15
C TYR A 218 19.56 -11.34 -5.87
N CYS A 219 18.69 -12.35 -5.92
CA CYS A 219 18.42 -13.26 -4.82
C CYS A 219 19.62 -14.15 -4.46
N LEU A 220 20.41 -14.57 -5.45
CA LEU A 220 21.54 -15.49 -5.26
C LEU A 220 22.88 -14.79 -5.03
N ASN A 221 22.93 -13.46 -5.17
CA ASN A 221 24.18 -12.69 -5.13
C ASN A 221 24.88 -12.69 -3.76
N ASP A 222 24.13 -12.84 -2.66
CA ASP A 222 24.68 -12.81 -1.29
C ASP A 222 24.19 -14.02 -0.50
N LYS A 223 25.11 -14.67 0.24
CA LYS A 223 24.81 -15.77 1.16
C LYS A 223 23.75 -15.38 2.20
N LYS A 224 23.76 -14.12 2.67
CA LYS A 224 22.74 -13.61 3.61
C LYS A 224 21.34 -13.64 2.99
N ARG A 225 21.21 -13.23 1.73
CA ARG A 225 19.95 -13.27 0.99
C ARG A 225 19.45 -14.69 0.82
N VAL A 226 20.33 -15.61 0.40
CA VAL A 226 19.98 -17.02 0.23
C VAL A 226 19.47 -17.61 1.56
N PHE A 227 20.18 -17.36 2.66
CA PHE A 227 19.76 -17.83 3.98
C PHE A 227 18.40 -17.23 4.41
N LEU A 228 18.20 -15.93 4.22
CA LEU A 228 16.92 -15.27 4.50
C LEU A 228 15.77 -15.86 3.68
N ILE A 229 15.98 -16.08 2.37
CA ILE A 229 14.97 -16.66 1.49
C ILE A 229 14.60 -18.07 1.96
N LEU A 230 15.59 -18.93 2.25
CA LEU A 230 15.34 -20.28 2.75
C LEU A 230 14.57 -20.25 4.09
N PHE A 231 14.97 -19.35 5.00
CA PHE A 231 14.29 -19.17 6.28
C PHE A 231 12.83 -18.70 6.12
N TRP A 232 12.57 -17.75 5.22
CA TRP A 232 11.23 -17.26 4.94
C TRP A 232 10.37 -18.30 4.22
N LEU A 233 10.94 -19.10 3.32
CA LEU A 233 10.25 -20.23 2.69
C LEU A 233 9.82 -21.26 3.74
N LEU A 234 10.70 -21.61 4.68
CA LEU A 234 10.38 -22.52 5.78
C LEU A 234 9.30 -21.94 6.70
N SER A 235 9.37 -20.65 7.02
CA SER A 235 8.38 -19.94 7.84
C SER A 235 7.00 -19.91 7.17
N THR A 236 6.98 -19.67 5.85
CA THR A 236 5.75 -19.68 5.03
C THR A 236 5.16 -21.08 4.97
N PHE A 237 5.98 -22.10 4.71
CA PHE A 237 5.56 -23.50 4.71
C PHE A 237 4.96 -23.91 6.07
N SER A 238 5.61 -23.52 7.17
CA SER A 238 5.12 -23.76 8.53
C SER A 238 3.78 -23.06 8.80
N SER A 239 3.60 -21.85 8.26
CA SER A 239 2.36 -21.09 8.38
C SER A 239 1.22 -21.73 7.59
N VAL A 240 1.48 -22.16 6.35
CA VAL A 240 0.49 -22.83 5.50
C VAL A 240 0.07 -24.17 6.10
N THR A 241 1.02 -24.98 6.56
CA THR A 241 0.72 -26.26 7.22
C THR A 241 -0.09 -26.07 8.50
N PHE A 242 0.21 -25.04 9.29
CA PHE A 242 -0.61 -24.66 10.45
C PHE A 242 -2.03 -24.25 10.04
N VAL A 243 -2.20 -23.44 8.98
CA VAL A 243 -3.50 -23.04 8.43
C VAL A 243 -4.31 -24.27 7.98
N VAL A 244 -3.68 -25.19 7.25
CA VAL A 244 -4.33 -26.43 6.78
C VAL A 244 -4.75 -27.29 7.97
N TRP A 245 -3.89 -27.41 8.99
CA TRP A 245 -4.18 -28.19 10.18
C TRP A 245 -5.36 -27.63 10.99
N ILE A 246 -5.46 -26.31 11.15
CA ILE A 246 -6.62 -25.71 11.84
C ILE A 246 -7.90 -25.83 11.00
N ASN A 247 -7.83 -25.72 9.67
CA ASN A 247 -8.97 -25.84 8.76
C ASN A 247 -9.52 -27.27 8.70
N TRP A 248 -8.69 -28.29 9.01
CA TRP A 248 -9.15 -29.67 9.09
C TRP A 248 -10.17 -29.88 10.22
N LYS A 249 -10.13 -29.05 11.28
CA LYS A 249 -11.03 -29.20 12.43
C LYS A 249 -12.41 -28.61 12.11
N PRO A 250 -13.49 -29.42 12.13
CA PRO A 250 -14.82 -28.92 11.82
C PRO A 250 -15.25 -27.85 12.84
N ASN A 251 -15.89 -26.78 12.35
CA ASN A 251 -16.40 -25.65 13.15
C ASN A 251 -15.35 -24.88 13.97
N TYR A 252 -14.06 -25.01 13.64
CA TYR A 252 -13.03 -24.20 14.27
C TYR A 252 -13.03 -22.77 13.72
N LYS A 253 -13.10 -21.77 14.62
CA LYS A 253 -12.92 -20.35 14.28
C LYS A 253 -11.64 -19.83 14.92
N ALA A 254 -10.89 -19.02 14.18
CA ALA A 254 -9.61 -18.50 14.64
C ALA A 254 -9.78 -17.64 15.89
N SER A 255 -9.15 -18.08 16.99
CA SER A 255 -9.13 -17.32 18.23
C SER A 255 -8.14 -16.15 18.16
N THR A 256 -8.20 -15.27 19.16
CA THR A 256 -7.20 -14.21 19.36
C THR A 256 -5.77 -14.77 19.46
N VAL A 257 -5.61 -16.00 19.96
CA VAL A 257 -4.32 -16.70 20.04
C VAL A 257 -3.77 -16.99 18.64
N VAL A 258 -4.59 -17.51 17.73
CA VAL A 258 -4.19 -17.79 16.34
C VAL A 258 -3.69 -16.52 15.65
N ARG A 259 -4.35 -15.38 15.90
CA ARG A 259 -3.90 -14.08 15.37
C ARG A 259 -2.56 -13.66 15.94
N LYS A 260 -2.36 -13.81 17.26
CA LYS A 260 -1.08 -13.54 17.90
C LYS A 260 0.05 -14.41 17.32
N CYS A 261 -0.24 -15.66 16.93
CA CYS A 261 0.71 -16.49 16.22
C CYS A 261 1.14 -15.88 14.87
N PHE A 262 0.21 -15.40 14.05
CA PHE A 262 0.58 -14.72 12.79
C PHE A 262 1.34 -13.40 13.01
N HIS A 263 0.99 -12.65 14.05
CA HIS A 263 1.75 -11.44 14.43
C HIS A 263 3.18 -11.80 14.86
N PHE A 264 3.35 -12.90 15.61
CA PHE A 264 4.66 -13.39 15.98
C PHE A 264 5.47 -13.88 14.77
N ILE A 265 4.83 -14.60 13.84
CA ILE A 265 5.46 -15.06 12.60
C ILE A 265 5.92 -13.89 11.75
N ILE A 266 5.10 -12.85 11.55
CA ILE A 266 5.54 -11.68 10.77
C ILE A 266 6.71 -10.96 11.46
N CYS A 267 6.75 -10.89 12.80
CA CYS A 267 7.92 -10.37 13.51
C CYS A 267 9.17 -11.23 13.25
N ILE A 268 9.05 -12.56 13.28
CA ILE A 268 10.15 -13.48 12.95
C ILE A 268 10.65 -13.28 11.51
N VAL A 269 9.78 -12.93 10.56
CA VAL A 269 10.17 -12.66 9.18
C VAL A 269 10.81 -11.27 9.03
N TYR A 270 10.19 -10.24 9.60
CA TYR A 270 10.60 -8.84 9.41
C TYR A 270 11.87 -8.47 10.15
N ILE A 271 12.03 -8.89 11.41
CA ILE A 271 13.21 -8.55 12.22
C ILE A 271 14.52 -8.93 11.49
N PRO A 272 14.74 -10.17 11.06
CA PRO A 272 15.97 -10.53 10.34
C PRO A 272 16.03 -9.83 8.98
N GLY A 273 14.91 -9.62 8.28
CA GLY A 273 14.90 -8.83 7.05
C GLY A 273 15.42 -7.40 7.26
N ILE A 274 14.97 -6.71 8.30
CA ILE A 274 15.41 -5.34 8.61
C ILE A 274 16.88 -5.29 9.00
N LEU A 275 17.33 -6.25 9.82
CA LEU A 275 18.70 -6.30 10.30
C LEU A 275 19.69 -6.62 9.17
N TYR A 276 19.38 -7.63 8.37
CA TYR A 276 20.32 -8.22 7.41
C TYR A 276 20.16 -7.68 5.99
N ASP A 277 18.94 -7.52 5.46
CA ASP A 277 18.71 -7.04 4.08
C ASP A 277 17.30 -6.43 3.88
N VAL A 278 17.21 -5.10 4.05
CA VAL A 278 15.95 -4.36 3.90
C VAL A 278 15.50 -4.31 2.44
N ASP A 279 16.43 -4.32 1.47
CA ASP A 279 16.07 -4.26 0.05
C ASP A 279 15.40 -5.56 -0.42
N LEU A 280 15.93 -6.70 0.04
CA LEU A 280 15.28 -8.00 -0.18
C LEU A 280 13.92 -8.05 0.51
N LEU A 281 13.82 -7.59 1.76
CA LEU A 281 12.53 -7.51 2.48
C LEU A 281 11.53 -6.61 1.76
N ARG A 282 11.98 -5.49 1.18
CA ARG A 282 11.16 -4.57 0.38
C ARG A 282 10.54 -5.29 -0.82
N LEU A 283 11.33 -6.03 -1.57
CA LEU A 283 10.86 -6.79 -2.73
C LEU A 283 9.90 -7.91 -2.30
N ALA A 284 10.30 -8.71 -1.31
CA ALA A 284 9.51 -9.84 -0.85
C ALA A 284 8.15 -9.40 -0.29
N SER A 285 8.11 -8.32 0.49
CA SER A 285 6.85 -7.75 1.01
C SER A 285 5.97 -7.17 -0.08
N GLY A 286 6.56 -6.56 -1.12
CA GLY A 286 5.83 -6.12 -2.32
C GLY A 286 5.16 -7.27 -3.07
N ILE A 287 5.91 -8.35 -3.30
CA ILE A 287 5.40 -9.57 -3.94
C ILE A 287 4.28 -10.18 -3.09
N ALA A 288 4.45 -10.25 -1.76
CA ALA A 288 3.43 -10.73 -0.85
C ALA A 288 2.15 -9.87 -0.90
N LEU A 289 2.29 -8.53 -0.97
CA LEU A 289 1.14 -7.63 -1.09
C LEU A 289 0.38 -7.89 -2.40
N THR A 290 1.09 -7.96 -3.53
CA THR A 290 0.48 -8.24 -4.83
C THR A 290 -0.21 -9.60 -4.83
N ALA A 291 0.40 -10.62 -4.23
CA ALA A 291 -0.22 -11.93 -4.08
C ALA A 291 -1.52 -11.86 -3.26
N PHE A 292 -1.53 -11.17 -2.12
CA PHE A 292 -2.73 -11.00 -1.30
C PHE A 292 -3.84 -10.26 -2.03
N ILE A 293 -3.53 -9.19 -2.76
CA ILE A 293 -4.52 -8.46 -3.55
C ILE A 293 -5.08 -9.34 -4.68
N VAL A 294 -4.25 -10.08 -5.41
CA VAL A 294 -4.70 -10.96 -6.49
C VAL A 294 -5.56 -12.11 -5.97
N LEU A 295 -5.17 -12.74 -4.86
CA LEU A 295 -5.96 -13.80 -4.21
C LEU A 295 -7.32 -13.27 -3.77
N GLU A 296 -7.34 -12.08 -3.17
CA GLU A 296 -8.56 -11.42 -2.76
C GLU A 296 -9.46 -11.08 -3.95
N MET A 297 -8.87 -10.65 -5.08
CA MET A 297 -9.62 -10.46 -6.32
C MET A 297 -10.22 -11.75 -6.86
N PHE A 298 -9.46 -12.85 -6.86
CA PHE A 298 -9.97 -14.16 -7.30
C PHE A 298 -11.15 -14.63 -6.44
N ARG A 299 -11.10 -14.35 -5.13
CA ARG A 299 -12.18 -14.64 -4.19
C ARG A 299 -13.42 -13.79 -4.48
N ILE A 300 -13.27 -12.47 -4.55
CA ILE A 300 -14.39 -11.53 -4.78
C ILE A 300 -15.07 -11.77 -6.15
N LEU A 301 -14.28 -12.09 -7.17
CA LEU A 301 -14.78 -12.35 -8.51
C LEU A 301 -15.29 -13.78 -8.72
N ASN A 302 -15.22 -14.64 -7.69
CA ASN A 302 -15.62 -16.04 -7.74
C ASN A 302 -15.03 -16.79 -8.95
N VAL A 303 -13.72 -16.62 -9.19
CA VAL A 303 -13.04 -17.31 -10.29
C VAL A 303 -13.18 -18.83 -10.08
N PRO A 304 -13.66 -19.61 -11.08
CA PRO A 304 -13.94 -21.04 -10.91
C PRO A 304 -12.75 -21.81 -10.31
N ILE A 305 -13.03 -22.75 -9.41
CA ILE A 305 -12.06 -23.62 -8.68
C ILE A 305 -11.19 -22.85 -7.67
N ILE A 306 -10.58 -21.74 -8.07
CA ILE A 306 -9.63 -20.99 -7.25
C ILE A 306 -10.36 -20.14 -6.20
N GLY A 307 -11.41 -19.42 -6.59
CA GLY A 307 -12.16 -18.52 -5.70
C GLY A 307 -12.82 -19.26 -4.53
N SER A 308 -13.41 -20.43 -4.79
CA SER A 308 -14.01 -21.26 -3.73
C SER A 308 -12.96 -21.85 -2.79
N ALA A 309 -11.83 -22.35 -3.31
CA ALA A 309 -10.74 -22.86 -2.48
C ALA A 309 -10.16 -21.77 -1.56
N ILE A 310 -9.98 -20.55 -2.10
CA ILE A 310 -9.53 -19.39 -1.32
C ILE A 310 -10.58 -19.03 -0.26
N GLN A 311 -11.86 -18.91 -0.63
CA GLN A 311 -12.93 -18.59 0.31
C GLN A 311 -12.96 -19.58 1.49
N SER A 312 -12.89 -20.89 1.21
CA SER A 312 -12.86 -21.92 2.25
C SER A 312 -11.60 -21.82 3.13
N ALA A 313 -10.42 -21.55 2.54
CA ALA A 313 -9.19 -21.41 3.31
C ALA A 313 -9.21 -20.20 4.27
N PHE A 314 -9.89 -19.12 3.89
CA PHE A 314 -10.02 -17.91 4.71
C PHE A 314 -11.20 -17.95 5.69
N GLU A 315 -12.16 -18.85 5.51
CA GLU A 315 -13.40 -18.90 6.31
C GLU A 315 -13.15 -19.08 7.82
N VAL A 316 -12.09 -19.80 8.19
CA VAL A 316 -11.67 -19.99 9.59
C VAL A 316 -11.16 -18.70 10.22
N PHE A 317 -10.64 -17.76 9.44
CA PHE A 317 -10.12 -16.47 9.92
C PHE A 317 -11.14 -15.36 9.98
N LEU A 318 -12.28 -15.52 9.29
CA LEU A 318 -13.37 -14.54 9.29
C LEU A 318 -13.94 -14.33 10.70
N ASP A 319 -14.09 -13.07 11.06
CA ASP A 319 -14.67 -12.61 12.31
C ASP A 319 -15.54 -11.36 12.11
N GLU A 320 -15.96 -10.74 13.22
CA GLU A 320 -16.71 -9.47 13.19
C GLU A 320 -15.95 -8.33 12.50
N LYS A 321 -14.61 -8.39 12.40
CA LYS A 321 -13.77 -7.35 11.78
C LYS A 321 -13.71 -7.50 10.26
N ASP A 322 -13.76 -8.73 9.76
CA ASP A 322 -13.86 -9.05 8.34
C ASP A 322 -15.33 -9.27 7.89
N SER A 323 -16.29 -8.54 8.48
CA SER A 323 -17.72 -8.63 8.15
C SER A 323 -18.11 -8.02 6.79
N GLY A 324 -17.16 -7.32 6.15
CA GLY A 324 -17.36 -6.63 4.88
C GLY A 324 -17.15 -7.52 3.66
N ILE A 325 -17.07 -6.89 2.49
CA ILE A 325 -16.75 -7.60 1.25
C ILE A 325 -15.30 -8.04 1.24
N LEU A 326 -14.40 -7.26 1.87
CA LEU A 326 -12.96 -7.49 1.87
C LEU A 326 -12.48 -8.18 3.15
N ILE A 327 -11.51 -9.10 3.00
CA ILE A 327 -10.76 -9.72 4.10
C ILE A 327 -9.45 -8.95 4.25
N LEU A 328 -9.41 -8.01 5.20
CA LEU A 328 -8.34 -7.01 5.27
C LEU A 328 -7.27 -7.34 6.31
N THR A 329 -7.57 -8.19 7.30
CA THR A 329 -6.68 -8.49 8.43
C THR A 329 -5.23 -8.77 8.00
N ASN A 330 -5.02 -9.68 7.04
CA ASN A 330 -3.67 -10.08 6.61
C ASN A 330 -2.98 -9.02 5.75
N ILE A 331 -3.74 -8.27 4.95
CA ILE A 331 -3.23 -7.16 4.16
C ILE A 331 -2.77 -6.04 5.10
N TYR A 332 -3.57 -5.71 6.12
CA TYR A 332 -3.26 -4.67 7.10
C TYR A 332 -2.00 -4.99 7.89
N LEU A 333 -1.83 -6.23 8.33
CA LEU A 333 -0.63 -6.65 9.05
C LEU A 333 0.63 -6.47 8.18
N LEU A 334 0.57 -6.91 6.92
CA LEU A 334 1.69 -6.75 5.98
C LEU A 334 1.98 -5.28 5.67
N VAL A 335 0.96 -4.50 5.31
CA VAL A 335 1.09 -3.09 4.95
C VAL A 335 1.57 -2.27 6.13
N GLY A 336 1.03 -2.48 7.34
CA GLY A 336 1.41 -1.73 8.53
C GLY A 336 2.90 -1.88 8.87
N CYS A 337 3.47 -3.07 8.66
CA CYS A 337 4.89 -3.31 8.89
C CYS A 337 5.77 -2.93 7.68
N SER A 338 5.24 -2.90 6.45
CA SER A 338 6.03 -2.58 5.24
C SER A 338 5.99 -1.12 4.83
N CYS A 339 4.97 -0.36 5.25
CA CYS A 339 4.74 1.01 4.81
C CYS A 339 5.98 1.92 4.99
N PRO A 340 6.70 1.90 6.13
CA PRO A 340 7.92 2.69 6.28
C PRO A 340 9.03 2.28 5.32
N ILE A 341 9.10 1.00 4.93
CA ILE A 341 10.10 0.47 4.00
C ILE A 341 9.77 0.85 2.56
N TRP A 342 8.47 0.88 2.20
CA TRP A 342 8.01 1.21 0.85
C TRP A 342 8.04 2.71 0.57
N LEU A 343 7.77 3.52 1.58
CA LEU A 343 7.81 4.99 1.46
C LEU A 343 9.21 5.57 1.64
N THR A 344 10.26 4.73 1.70
CA THR A 344 11.65 5.20 1.85
C THR A 344 12.59 4.53 0.85
N GLY A 345 13.32 5.34 0.09
CA GLY A 345 14.30 4.88 -0.89
C GLY A 345 15.71 4.66 -0.34
N TYR A 346 16.06 5.27 0.80
CA TYR A 346 17.42 5.29 1.34
C TYR A 346 17.49 4.50 2.65
N ILE A 347 18.33 3.46 2.71
CA ILE A 347 18.33 2.50 3.82
C ILE A 347 19.58 2.61 4.71
N SER A 348 20.75 2.92 4.14
CA SER A 348 22.04 2.73 4.83
C SER A 348 22.11 3.46 6.18
N ASP A 349 21.48 4.64 6.29
CA ASP A 349 21.53 5.44 7.51
C ASP A 349 20.25 5.37 8.38
N VAL A 350 19.22 4.61 7.97
CA VAL A 350 17.85 4.77 8.54
C VAL A 350 17.33 3.55 9.27
N LYS A 351 18.11 2.46 9.37
CA LYS A 351 17.66 1.22 10.04
C LYS A 351 17.06 1.48 11.43
N GLY A 352 17.68 2.32 12.25
CA GLY A 352 17.16 2.71 13.57
C GLY A 352 15.84 3.49 13.51
N MET A 353 15.69 4.37 12.52
CA MET A 353 14.43 5.10 12.29
C MET A 353 13.33 4.20 11.73
N ILE A 354 13.64 3.28 10.81
CA ILE A 354 12.70 2.28 10.32
C ILE A 354 12.19 1.44 11.50
N PHE A 355 13.07 1.03 12.41
CA PHE A 355 12.68 0.31 13.63
C PHE A 355 11.78 1.15 14.55
N LEU A 356 12.10 2.43 14.78
CA LEU A 356 11.30 3.34 15.60
C LEU A 356 9.93 3.63 14.98
N VAL A 357 9.90 3.87 13.67
CA VAL A 357 8.67 4.13 12.92
C VAL A 357 7.82 2.87 12.82
N GLN A 358 8.39 1.69 12.57
CA GLN A 358 7.65 0.42 12.63
C GLN A 358 7.16 0.11 14.03
N LYS A 359 7.93 0.42 15.07
CA LYS A 359 7.47 0.29 16.44
C LYS A 359 6.27 1.20 16.69
N ASN A 360 6.28 2.45 16.24
CA ASN A 360 5.15 3.36 16.47
C ASN A 360 3.95 3.08 15.54
N VAL A 361 4.19 2.83 14.25
CA VAL A 361 3.17 2.61 13.23
C VAL A 361 2.64 1.19 13.28
N CYS A 362 3.50 0.16 13.27
CA CYS A 362 3.03 -1.22 13.33
C CYS A 362 2.40 -1.51 14.71
N VAL A 363 2.93 -1.02 15.84
CA VAL A 363 2.24 -1.19 17.14
C VAL A 363 0.93 -0.41 17.18
N ASN A 364 0.83 0.85 16.74
CA ASN A 364 -0.45 1.56 16.79
C ASN A 364 -1.47 1.07 15.76
N PHE A 365 -1.05 0.59 14.58
CA PHE A 365 -1.93 0.00 13.56
C PHE A 365 -2.41 -1.40 13.98
N ILE A 366 -1.51 -2.21 14.58
CA ILE A 366 -1.86 -3.48 15.22
C ILE A 366 -2.75 -3.23 16.44
N LEU A 367 -2.47 -2.24 17.29
CA LEU A 367 -3.31 -1.91 18.44
C LEU A 367 -4.69 -1.42 18.01
N ALA A 368 -4.79 -0.57 16.99
CA ALA A 368 -6.07 -0.15 16.40
C ALA A 368 -6.90 -1.32 15.86
N TYR A 369 -6.24 -2.37 15.39
CA TYR A 369 -6.88 -3.55 14.83
C TYR A 369 -7.11 -4.67 15.86
N VAL A 370 -6.33 -4.72 16.95
CA VAL A 370 -6.35 -5.78 17.96
C VAL A 370 -7.10 -5.37 19.23
N TYR A 371 -7.13 -4.08 19.59
CA TYR A 371 -7.80 -3.57 20.78
C TYR A 371 -8.79 -2.44 20.43
N PRO A 372 -10.10 -2.60 20.76
CA PRO A 372 -11.10 -1.54 20.59
C PRO A 372 -10.81 -0.28 21.42
#